data_AF-A0A2M7KJ19-F1
#
_entry.id   AF-A0A2M7KJ19-F1
#
_cell.length_a   1.000
_cell.length_b   1.000
_cell.length_c   1.000
_cell.angle_alpha   90.00
_cell.angle_beta   90.00
_cell.angle_gamma   90.00
#
_symmetry.space_group_name_H-M   'P 1'
#
loop_
_entity.id
_entity.type
_entity.pdbx_description
1 polymer ?
#
loop_
_entity_poly.entity_id
_entity_poly.type
_entity_poly.pdbx_seq_one_letter_code
_entity_poly.pdbx_strand_id
1 'polypeptide(L)'
;MNSVERVHAALRREQPDRVPVVEFVIDEKVAKAAVPGCLDVPDCMDRLGLDAIGCGSFFAKVAERADGSYVDEWGVLYKGAGP
;
A
#
# COMPACT_ATOMS: atom_id res chain seq x y z
N MET A 1 4.73 9.24 -21.28
CA MET A 1 5.21 9.81 -20.00
C MET A 1 5.72 8.67 -19.15
N ASN A 2 6.68 8.89 -18.25
CA ASN A 2 6.98 7.96 -17.17
C ASN A 2 6.00 8.13 -15.99
N SER A 3 6.07 7.26 -14.98
CA SER A 3 5.17 7.31 -13.82
C SER A 3 5.18 8.65 -13.09
N VAL A 4 6.37 9.20 -12.86
CA VAL A 4 6.56 10.49 -12.19
C VAL A 4 5.92 11.63 -12.99
N GLU A 5 6.24 11.72 -14.28
CA GLU A 5 5.67 12.72 -15.20
C GLU A 5 4.14 12.64 -15.24
N ARG A 6 3.59 11.43 -15.33
CA ARG A 6 2.15 11.17 -15.38
C ARG A 6 1.43 11.63 -14.12
N VAL A 7 1.97 11.29 -12.95
CA VAL A 7 1.41 11.72 -11.66
C VAL A 7 1.46 13.24 -11.53
N HIS A 8 2.59 13.87 -11.86
CA HIS A 8 2.72 15.32 -11.78
C HIS A 8 1.81 16.06 -12.76
N ALA A 9 1.62 15.56 -13.98
CA ALA A 9 0.67 16.12 -14.93
C ALA A 9 -0.76 16.09 -14.35
N ALA A 10 -1.18 14.95 -13.80
CA ALA A 10 -2.51 14.82 -13.17
C ALA A 10 -2.68 15.78 -11.97
N LEU A 11 -1.68 15.90 -11.09
CA LEU A 11 -1.72 16.81 -9.94
C LEU A 11 -1.80 18.29 -10.34
N ARG A 12 -1.20 18.66 -11.48
CA ARG A 12 -1.27 20.01 -12.05
C ARG A 12 -2.53 20.27 -12.88
N ARG A 13 -3.44 19.29 -12.98
CA ARG A 13 -4.64 19.33 -13.83
C ARG A 13 -4.33 19.47 -15.33
N GLU A 14 -3.19 18.93 -15.75
CA GLU A 14 -2.81 18.76 -17.15
C GLU A 14 -3.35 17.41 -17.69
N GLN A 15 -3.19 17.15 -18.99
CA GLN A 15 -3.59 15.87 -19.61
C GLN A 15 -2.45 14.85 -19.53
N PRO A 16 -2.55 13.81 -18.67
CA PRO A 16 -1.60 12.70 -18.69
C PRO A 16 -1.85 11.78 -19.90
N ASP A 17 -0.85 10.95 -20.23
CA ASP A 17 -0.94 9.94 -21.30
C ASP A 17 -1.93 8.79 -20.98
N ARG A 18 -2.19 8.55 -19.70
CA ARG A 18 -3.29 7.71 -19.16
C ARG A 18 -3.62 8.16 -17.74
N VAL A 19 -4.74 7.69 -17.17
CA VAL A 19 -5.05 7.89 -15.76
C VAL A 19 -3.96 7.21 -14.90
N PRO A 20 -3.25 7.94 -14.01
CA PRO A 20 -2.30 7.30 -13.10
C PRO A 20 -3.03 6.42 -12.08
N VAL A 21 -2.50 5.24 -11.83
CA VAL A 21 -3.04 4.27 -10.86
C VAL A 21 -2.10 4.23 -9.66
N VAL A 22 -2.66 4.46 -8.47
CA VAL A 22 -1.92 4.46 -7.21
C VAL A 22 -2.67 3.61 -6.19
N GLU A 23 -1.92 2.96 -5.31
CA GLU A 23 -2.46 2.24 -4.16
C GLU A 23 -1.66 2.67 -2.92
N PHE A 24 -2.36 2.94 -1.81
CA PHE A 24 -1.75 3.42 -0.59
C PHE A 24 -1.13 2.28 0.22
N VAL A 25 -1.83 1.15 0.32
CA VAL A 25 -1.41 0.01 1.12
C VAL A 25 -1.82 -1.30 0.44
N ILE A 26 -0.85 -2.20 0.27
CA ILE A 26 -1.10 -3.59 -0.12
C ILE A 26 -0.53 -4.49 0.97
N ASP A 27 -1.34 -5.42 1.47
CA ASP A 27 -0.87 -6.47 2.38
C ASP A 27 0.14 -7.37 1.65
N GLU A 28 1.23 -7.72 2.32
CA GLU A 28 2.32 -8.49 1.71
C GLU A 28 1.84 -9.84 1.13
N LYS A 29 0.85 -10.49 1.75
CA LYS A 29 0.28 -11.74 1.24
C LYS A 29 -0.49 -11.52 -0.06
N VAL A 30 -1.20 -10.39 -0.17
CA VAL A 30 -1.91 -9.99 -1.40
C VAL A 30 -0.90 -9.67 -2.49
N ALA A 31 0.17 -8.93 -2.19
CA ALA A 31 1.22 -8.63 -3.15
C ALA A 31 1.88 -9.90 -3.71
N LYS A 32 2.27 -10.83 -2.84
CA LYS A 32 2.88 -12.12 -3.23
C LYS A 32 1.94 -13.02 -4.04
N ALA A 33 0.64 -12.94 -3.78
CA ALA A 33 -0.38 -13.68 -4.54
C ALA A 33 -0.64 -13.04 -5.91
N ALA A 34 -0.68 -11.71 -5.99
CA ALA A 34 -0.93 -10.97 -7.22
C ALA A 34 0.27 -11.04 -8.18
N VAL A 35 1.49 -10.96 -7.64
CA VAL A 35 2.73 -11.04 -8.42
C VAL A 35 3.68 -12.06 -7.79
N PRO A 36 3.57 -13.35 -8.17
CA PRO A 36 4.45 -14.39 -7.66
C PRO A 36 5.94 -14.05 -7.90
N GLY A 37 6.73 -14.13 -6.83
CA GLY A 37 8.17 -13.83 -6.88
C GLY A 37 8.52 -12.34 -6.86
N CYS A 38 7.59 -11.46 -6.47
CA CYS A 38 7.97 -10.11 -6.04
C CYS A 38 8.81 -10.17 -4.75
N LEU A 39 9.82 -9.31 -4.67
CA LEU A 39 10.71 -9.22 -3.51
C LEU A 39 9.99 -8.63 -2.30
N ASP A 40 9.20 -7.59 -2.54
CA ASP A 40 8.43 -6.84 -1.57
C ASP A 40 7.21 -6.17 -2.24
N VAL A 41 6.45 -5.39 -1.46
CA VAL A 41 5.29 -4.65 -1.98
C VAL A 41 5.71 -3.64 -3.07
N PRO A 42 6.76 -2.80 -2.91
CA PRO A 42 7.26 -1.95 -3.99
C PRO A 42 7.56 -2.68 -5.30
N ASP A 43 8.28 -3.81 -5.28
CA ASP A 43 8.57 -4.60 -6.49
C ASP A 43 7.28 -5.16 -7.12
N CYS A 44 6.30 -5.55 -6.31
CA CYS A 44 4.97 -5.91 -6.82
C CYS A 44 4.30 -4.72 -7.53
N MET A 45 4.30 -3.54 -6.92
CA MET A 45 3.69 -2.33 -7.48
C MET A 45 4.35 -1.92 -8.81
N ASP A 46 5.68 -1.99 -8.88
CA ASP A 46 6.44 -1.71 -10.11
C ASP A 46 6.08 -2.72 -11.21
N ARG A 47 6.00 -4.01 -10.91
CA ARG A 47 5.62 -5.06 -11.87
C ARG A 47 4.17 -4.96 -12.33
N LEU A 48 3.28 -4.43 -11.50
CA LEU A 48 1.89 -4.13 -11.87
C LEU A 48 1.75 -2.83 -12.67
N GLY A 49 2.83 -2.04 -12.83
CA GLY A 49 2.80 -0.77 -13.55
C GLY A 49 2.00 0.31 -12.83
N LEU A 50 2.01 0.29 -11.49
CA LEU A 50 1.48 1.38 -10.67
C LEU A 50 2.39 2.60 -10.77
N ASP A 51 1.80 3.78 -10.55
CA ASP A 51 2.47 5.05 -10.81
C ASP A 51 3.04 5.73 -9.55
N ALA A 52 2.76 5.17 -8.37
CA ALA A 52 3.31 5.61 -7.09
C ALA A 52 3.40 4.45 -6.09
N ILE A 53 4.36 4.54 -5.18
CA ILE A 53 4.56 3.60 -4.07
C ILE A 53 4.19 4.32 -2.76
N GLY A 54 3.30 3.74 -1.97
CA GLY A 54 3.01 4.23 -0.62
C GLY A 54 4.14 3.86 0.34
N CYS A 55 4.68 4.83 1.09
CA CYS A 55 5.75 4.60 2.08
C CYS A 55 5.28 3.90 3.38
N GLY A 56 4.21 3.12 3.31
CA GLY A 56 3.54 2.53 4.47
C GLY A 56 2.73 3.54 5.28
N SER A 57 1.82 3.02 6.09
CA SER A 57 1.03 3.80 7.05
C SER A 57 1.43 3.40 8.47
N PHE A 58 1.53 4.38 9.37
CA PHE A 58 1.66 4.12 10.79
C PHE A 58 0.27 4.18 11.42
N PHE A 59 -0.17 3.06 11.98
CA PHE A 59 -1.41 2.95 12.73
C PHE A 59 -1.07 2.82 14.22
N ALA A 60 -1.48 3.82 15.00
CA ALA A 60 -1.26 3.89 16.43
C ALA A 60 -2.13 2.88 17.18
N LYS A 61 -1.49 1.98 17.93
CA LYS A 61 -2.21 1.08 18.83
C LYS A 61 -2.85 1.89 19.96
N VAL A 62 -4.17 1.81 20.10
CA VAL A 62 -4.92 2.51 21.17
C VAL A 62 -5.44 1.58 22.25
N ALA A 63 -5.57 0.28 21.97
CA ALA A 63 -5.94 -0.72 22.96
C ALA A 63 -5.28 -2.07 22.64
N GLU A 64 -4.81 -2.76 23.67
CA GLU A 64 -4.27 -4.11 23.58
C GLU A 64 -5.13 -5.04 24.44
N ARG A 65 -5.34 -6.28 23.96
CA ARG A 65 -6.15 -7.29 24.63
C ARG A 65 -5.24 -8.36 25.23
N ALA A 66 -5.76 -9.08 26.23
CA ALA A 66 -5.02 -10.14 26.92
C ALA A 66 -4.59 -11.30 25.98
N ASP A 67 -5.24 -11.46 24.83
CA ASP A 67 -4.90 -12.44 23.79
C ASP A 67 -3.84 -11.95 22.79
N GLY A 68 -3.25 -10.77 23.03
CA GLY A 68 -2.24 -10.15 22.18
C GLY A 68 -2.80 -9.46 20.93
N SER A 69 -4.12 -9.50 20.70
CA SER A 69 -4.76 -8.67 19.67
C SER A 69 -4.78 -7.21 20.08
N TYR A 70 -4.78 -6.30 19.11
CA TYR A 70 -4.81 -4.87 19.37
C TYR A 70 -5.75 -4.14 18.43
N VAL A 71 -6.20 -2.96 18.86
CA VAL A 71 -7.04 -2.05 18.10
C VAL A 71 -6.24 -0.79 17.78
N ASP A 72 -6.33 -0.31 16.55
CA ASP A 72 -5.71 0.97 16.14
C ASP A 72 -6.62 2.19 16.36
N GLU A 73 -6.13 3.38 16.04
CA GLU A 73 -6.87 4.64 16.16
C GLU A 73 -8.13 4.71 15.27
N TRP A 74 -8.26 3.81 14.30
CA TRP A 74 -9.41 3.70 13.39
C TRP A 74 -10.41 2.62 13.82
N GLY A 75 -10.14 1.91 14.91
CA GLY A 75 -11.01 0.83 15.40
C GLY A 75 -10.78 -0.51 14.71
N VAL A 76 -9.72 -0.66 13.91
CA VAL A 76 -9.38 -1.91 13.24
C VAL A 76 -8.78 -2.89 14.24
N LEU A 77 -9.34 -4.10 14.33
CA LEU A 77 -8.82 -5.17 15.16
C LEU A 77 -7.77 -5.99 14.41
N TYR A 78 -6.54 -5.92 14.89
CA TYR A 78 -5.43 -6.74 14.42
C TYR A 78 -5.29 -7.95 15.32
N LYS A 79 -5.19 -9.14 14.72
CA LYS A 79 -4.79 -10.34 15.46
C LYS A 79 -3.35 -10.15 15.90
N GLY A 80 -3.05 -10.46 17.16
CA GLY A 80 -1.67 -10.56 17.61
C GLY A 80 -0.91 -11.52 16.70
N ALA A 81 0.40 -11.30 16.53
CA ALA A 81 1.25 -12.34 16.00
C ALA A 81 1.12 -13.51 16.99
N GLY A 82 0.27 -14.48 16.66
CA GLY A 82 0.19 -15.72 17.39
C GLY A 82 1.57 -16.40 17.40
N PRO A 83 1.77 -17.39 18.29
CA PRO A 83 3.01 -18.18 18.29
C PRO A 83 3.33 -18.74 16.89
#